data_AF-A0A5C4S6A5-F1
#
_entry.id   AF-A0A5C4S6A5-F1
#
_cell.length_a   1.000
_cell.length_b   1.000
_cell.length_c   1.000
_cell.angle_alpha   90.00
_cell.angle_beta   90.00
_cell.angle_gamma   90.00
#
_symmetry.space_group_name_H-M   'P 1'
#
loop_
_entity.id
_entity.type
_entity.pdbx_description
1 polymer ?
#
loop_
_entity_poly.entity_id
_entity_poly.type
_entity_poly.pdbx_seq_one_letter_code
_entity_poly.pdbx_strand_id
1 'polypeptide(L)'
;MKTTIKQKPESKARLEARISSQVHSTIKRAAEIQGRTVTDFVVQAALEAATKTIEDSHIIQLSIEGQTAFAEALLNPPEPNEALKKAFDKHAELIGSNG
;
A
#
# COMPACT_ATOMS: atom_id res chain seq x y z
N MET A 1 -37.69 5.73 -1.99
CA MET A 1 -36.75 6.87 -2.05
C MET A 1 -35.35 6.29 -2.17
N LYS A 2 -34.64 6.54 -3.29
CA LYS A 2 -33.27 6.06 -3.50
C LYS A 2 -32.32 7.22 -3.17
N THR A 3 -31.44 7.02 -2.19
CA THR A 3 -30.47 8.01 -1.74
C THR A 3 -29.42 8.22 -2.83
N THR A 4 -29.46 9.36 -3.51
CA THR A 4 -28.44 9.80 -4.46
C THR A 4 -27.17 10.17 -3.69
N ILE A 5 -26.10 9.40 -3.85
CA ILE A 5 -24.76 9.79 -3.40
C ILE A 5 -24.33 10.97 -4.30
N LYS A 6 -24.31 12.19 -3.73
CA LYS A 6 -23.67 13.35 -4.37
C LYS A 6 -22.17 13.05 -4.48
N GLN A 7 -21.69 12.71 -5.67
CA GLN A 7 -20.25 12.74 -5.92
C GLN A 7 -19.77 14.19 -5.78
N LYS A 8 -18.88 14.42 -4.81
CA LYS A 8 -18.15 15.67 -4.67
C LYS A 8 -17.27 15.81 -5.91
N PRO A 9 -17.31 16.94 -6.65
CA PRO A 9 -16.41 17.11 -7.78
C PRO A 9 -14.97 16.94 -7.28
N GLU A 10 -14.18 16.10 -7.96
CA GLU A 10 -12.77 15.88 -7.59
C GLU A 10 -12.07 17.23 -7.44
N SER A 11 -11.69 17.55 -6.20
CA SER A 11 -10.96 18.78 -5.93
C SER A 11 -9.57 18.64 -6.53
N LYS A 12 -9.27 19.39 -7.58
CA LYS A 12 -7.94 19.44 -8.20
C LYS A 12 -6.91 19.88 -7.14
N ALA A 13 -5.93 19.02 -6.88
CA ALA A 13 -4.77 19.35 -6.05
C ALA A 13 -3.58 19.78 -6.94
N ARG A 14 -2.72 20.66 -6.42
CA ARG A 14 -1.49 21.10 -7.11
C ARG A 14 -0.29 20.36 -6.53
N LEU A 15 0.57 19.86 -7.42
CA LEU A 15 1.89 19.34 -7.07
C LEU A 15 2.92 20.47 -7.27
N GLU A 16 3.38 21.06 -6.16
CA GLU A 16 4.35 22.15 -6.18
C GLU A 16 5.73 21.62 -5.76
N ALA A 17 6.74 21.76 -6.63
CA ALA A 17 8.12 21.37 -6.34
C ALA A 17 9.10 22.35 -6.98
N ARG A 18 10.12 22.75 -6.22
CA ARG A 18 11.25 23.53 -6.74
C ARG A 18 12.37 22.58 -7.12
N ILE A 19 12.80 22.65 -8.37
CA ILE A 19 13.87 21.80 -8.92
C ILE A 19 14.94 22.67 -9.57
N SER A 20 16.16 22.15 -9.63
CA SER A 20 17.24 22.81 -10.36
C SER A 20 16.99 22.77 -11.86
N SER A 21 17.66 23.67 -12.60
CA SER A 21 17.62 23.68 -14.07
C SER A 21 18.12 22.36 -14.68
N GLN A 22 19.09 21.71 -14.04
CA GLN A 22 19.60 20.41 -14.46
C GLN A 22 18.53 19.32 -14.34
N VAL A 23 17.83 19.25 -13.19
CA VAL A 23 16.73 18.28 -12.99
C VAL A 23 15.61 18.53 -14.00
N HIS A 24 15.22 19.78 -14.21
CA HIS A 24 14.22 20.13 -15.21
C HIS A 24 14.62 19.69 -16.63
N SER A 25 15.88 19.88 -17.02
CA SER A 25 16.38 19.50 -18.34
C SER A 25 16.35 17.98 -18.55
N THR A 26 16.72 17.20 -17.53
CA THR A 26 16.63 15.74 -17.57
C THR A 26 15.18 15.26 -17.70
N ILE A 27 14.27 15.81 -16.90
CA ILE A 27 12.83 15.46 -16.96
C ILE A 27 12.26 15.83 -18.35
N LYS A 28 12.59 17.01 -18.87
CA LYS A 28 12.14 17.45 -20.20
C LYS A 28 12.60 16.47 -21.28
N ARG A 29 13.87 16.05 -21.24
CA ARG A 29 14.39 15.09 -22.21
C ARG A 29 13.69 13.73 -22.12
N ALA A 30 13.41 13.24 -20.90
CA ALA A 30 12.70 11.99 -20.71
C ALA A 30 11.25 12.07 -21.23
N ALA A 31 10.56 13.19 -20.99
CA ALA A 31 9.22 13.45 -21.50
C ALA A 31 9.20 13.48 -23.04
N GLU A 32 10.18 14.14 -23.68
CA GLU A 32 10.36 14.16 -25.13
C GLU A 32 10.54 12.76 -25.71
N ILE A 33 11.38 11.92 -25.09
CA ILE A 33 11.62 10.53 -25.53
C ILE A 33 10.32 9.72 -25.52
N GLN A 34 9.44 9.97 -24.55
CA GLN A 34 8.15 9.29 -24.44
C GLN A 34 7.01 9.98 -25.21
N GLY A 35 7.28 11.07 -25.94
CA GLY A 35 6.27 11.78 -26.72
C GLY A 35 5.18 12.46 -25.88
N ARG A 36 5.50 12.87 -24.66
CA ARG A 36 4.54 13.48 -23.72
C ARG A 36 5.03 14.81 -23.15
N THR A 37 4.13 15.55 -22.51
CA THR A 37 4.50 16.82 -21.85
C THR A 37 5.28 16.57 -20.56
N VAL A 38 6.06 17.57 -20.11
CA VAL A 38 6.79 17.51 -18.82
C VAL A 38 5.83 17.26 -17.67
N THR A 39 4.69 17.95 -17.65
CA THR A 39 3.67 17.77 -16.61
C THR A 39 3.11 16.36 -16.59
N ASP A 40 2.74 15.83 -17.76
CA ASP A 40 2.22 14.46 -17.87
C ASP A 40 3.26 13.43 -17.41
N PHE A 41 4.51 13.59 -17.84
CA PHE A 41 5.61 12.72 -17.42
C PHE A 41 5.81 12.72 -15.90
N VAL A 42 5.82 13.90 -15.27
CA VAL A 42 6.02 14.01 -13.80
C VAL A 42 4.85 13.39 -13.04
N VAL A 43 3.62 13.64 -13.47
CA VAL A 43 2.42 13.06 -12.82
C VAL A 43 2.45 11.54 -12.93
N GLN A 44 2.74 11.00 -14.12
CA GLN A 44 2.79 9.56 -14.34
C GLN A 44 3.92 8.90 -13.54
N ALA A 45 5.13 9.47 -13.57
CA ALA A 45 6.27 8.94 -12.81
C ALA A 45 6.02 8.97 -11.30
N ALA A 46 5.39 10.04 -10.79
CA ALA A 46 5.01 10.14 -9.39
C ALA A 46 3.96 9.10 -9.01
N LEU A 47 2.95 8.87 -9.86
CA LEU A 47 1.91 7.88 -9.64
C LEU A 47 2.49 6.45 -9.62
N GLU A 48 3.36 6.11 -10.58
CA GLU A 48 4.03 4.81 -10.64
C GLU A 48 4.88 4.55 -9.38
N ALA A 49 5.69 5.53 -8.99
CA ALA A 49 6.52 5.43 -7.79
C ALA A 49 5.67 5.29 -6.51
N ALA A 50 4.60 6.07 -6.39
CA ALA A 50 3.69 6.01 -5.25
C ALA A 50 2.96 4.66 -5.18
N THR A 51 2.43 4.17 -6.31
CA THR A 51 1.73 2.89 -6.39
C THR A 51 2.65 1.75 -5.97
N LYS A 52 3.86 1.71 -6.54
CA LYS A 52 4.86 0.71 -6.16
C LYS A 52 5.20 0.76 -4.68
N THR A 53 5.40 1.97 -4.11
CA THR A 53 5.71 2.13 -2.69
C THR A 53 4.57 1.63 -1.79
N ILE A 54 3.32 1.88 -2.17
CA ILE A 54 2.14 1.41 -1.44
C ILE A 54 2.04 -0.12 -1.53
N GLU A 55 2.22 -0.69 -2.73
CA GLU A 55 2.19 -2.14 -2.94
C GLU A 55 3.31 -2.84 -2.14
N ASP A 56 4.54 -2.35 -2.23
CA ASP A 56 5.70 -2.88 -1.51
C ASP A 56 5.47 -2.88 0.02
N SER A 57 4.70 -1.92 0.55
CA SER A 57 4.38 -1.88 2.00
C SER A 57 3.37 -2.95 2.45
N HIS A 58 2.58 -3.51 1.54
CA HIS A 58 1.56 -4.52 1.85
C HIS A 58 1.97 -5.94 1.40
N ILE A 59 3.07 -6.07 0.66
CA ILE A 59 3.57 -7.37 0.18
C ILE A 59 4.51 -7.98 1.22
N ILE A 60 4.12 -9.12 1.79
CA ILE A 60 5.03 -9.97 2.56
C ILE A 60 5.73 -10.91 1.58
N GLN A 61 6.98 -10.59 1.22
CA GLN A 61 7.79 -11.46 0.38
C GLN A 61 8.39 -12.60 1.22
N LEU A 62 7.87 -13.82 1.05
CA LEU A 62 8.37 -15.01 1.73
C LEU A 62 9.44 -15.72 0.88
N SER A 63 10.46 -16.29 1.53
CA SER A 63 11.37 -17.26 0.89
C SER A 63 10.58 -18.48 0.40
N ILE A 64 11.17 -19.31 -0.46
CA ILE A 64 10.52 -20.56 -0.92
C ILE A 64 10.10 -21.43 0.26
N GLU A 65 10.96 -21.56 1.27
CA GLU A 65 10.65 -22.29 2.51
C GLU A 65 9.50 -21.64 3.28
N GLY A 66 9.50 -20.31 3.37
CA GLY A 66 8.42 -19.55 4.02
C GLY A 66 7.08 -19.69 3.29
N GLN A 67 7.09 -19.75 1.96
CA GLN A 67 5.87 -19.97 1.15
C GLN A 67 5.28 -21.35 1.41
N THR A 68 6.12 -22.39 1.45
CA THR A 68 5.67 -23.76 1.78
C THR A 68 5.09 -23.82 3.19
N ALA A 69 5.81 -23.29 4.19
CA ALA A 69 5.33 -23.29 5.57
C ALA A 69 4.02 -22.50 5.72
N PHE A 70 3.88 -21.38 5.01
CA PHE A 70 2.66 -20.58 4.99
C PHE A 70 1.50 -21.33 4.33
N ALA A 71 1.71 -21.95 3.17
CA ALA A 71 0.70 -22.75 2.49
C ALA A 71 0.27 -23.96 3.34
N GLU A 72 1.22 -24.66 3.96
CA GLU A 72 0.93 -25.77 4.89
C GLU A 72 0.11 -25.30 6.08
N ALA A 73 0.43 -24.16 6.69
CA ALA A 73 -0.33 -23.61 7.80
C ALA A 73 -1.76 -23.17 7.41
N LEU A 74 -1.98 -22.76 6.16
CA LEU A 74 -3.34 -22.45 5.65
C LEU A 74 -4.16 -23.71 5.35
N LEU A 75 -3.53 -24.72 4.75
CA LEU A 75 -4.20 -25.96 4.36
C LEU A 75 -4.42 -26.90 5.55
N ASN A 76 -3.48 -26.93 6.49
CA ASN A 76 -3.45 -27.77 7.67
C ASN A 76 -3.15 -26.89 8.89
N PRO A 77 -4.12 -26.10 9.37
CA PRO A 77 -3.90 -25.19 10.48
C PRO A 77 -3.49 -25.98 11.74
N PRO A 78 -2.34 -25.66 12.35
CA PRO A 78 -1.89 -26.34 13.55
C PRO A 78 -2.74 -25.93 14.76
N GLU A 79 -2.86 -26.84 15.72
CA GLU A 79 -3.50 -26.55 17.00
C GLU A 79 -2.75 -25.43 17.76
N PRO A 80 -3.46 -24.50 18.43
CA PRO A 80 -2.83 -23.50 19.28
C PRO A 80 -1.92 -24.14 20.33
N ASN A 81 -0.70 -23.61 20.47
CA ASN A 81 0.20 -24.07 21.51
C ASN A 81 -0.24 -23.55 22.90
N GLU A 82 0.31 -24.12 23.97
CA GLU A 82 -0.05 -23.77 25.36
C GLU A 82 0.17 -22.29 25.69
N ALA A 83 1.17 -21.65 25.07
CA ALA A 83 1.41 -20.22 25.27
C ALA A 83 0.30 -19.36 24.63
N LEU A 84 -0.14 -19.73 23.43
CA LEU A 84 -1.22 -19.05 22.72
C LEU A 84 -2.56 -19.25 23.44
N LYS A 85 -2.84 -20.45 23.95
CA LYS A 85 -4.03 -20.71 24.79
C LYS A 85 -4.06 -19.79 26.02
N LYS A 86 -2.95 -19.74 26.78
CA LYS A 86 -2.82 -18.84 27.94
C LYS A 86 -2.99 -17.37 27.58
N ALA A 87 -2.53 -16.95 26.40
CA ALA A 87 -2.71 -15.58 25.91
C ALA A 87 -4.19 -15.26 25.62
N PHE A 88 -4.94 -16.21 25.04
CA PHE A 88 -6.39 -16.08 24.85
C PHE A 88 -7.13 -15.99 26.18
N ASP A 89 -6.80 -16.84 27.16
CA ASP A 89 -7.42 -16.82 28.48
C ASP A 89 -7.21 -15.45 29.16
N LYS A 90 -5.97 -14.96 29.17
CA LYS A 90 -5.62 -13.64 29.72
C LYS A 90 -6.34 -12.50 28.99
N HIS A 91 -6.47 -12.58 27.67
CA HIS A 91 -7.20 -11.58 26.90
C HIS A 91 -8.70 -11.59 27.23
N ALA A 92 -9.30 -12.77 27.41
CA ALA A 92 -10.70 -12.92 27.81
C ALA A 92 -10.96 -12.33 29.22
N GLU A 93 -10.05 -12.51 30.17
CA GLU A 93 -10.13 -11.88 31.49
C GLU A 93 -10.06 -10.34 31.42
N LEU A 94 -9.16 -9.81 30.59
CA LEU A 94 -8.96 -8.36 30.44
C LEU A 94 -10.12 -7.66 29.73
N ILE A 95 -10.68 -8.26 28.68
CA ILE A 95 -11.76 -7.68 27.87
C ILE A 95 -13.15 -8.07 28.39
N GLY A 96 -13.29 -9.20 29.08
CA GLY A 96 -14.55 -9.71 29.62
C GLY A 96 -14.99 -9.08 30.94
N SER A 97 -14.17 -8.22 31.57
CA SER A 97 -14.52 -7.53 32.84
C SER A 97 -15.29 -6.21 32.68
N ASN A 98 -15.81 -5.91 31.49
CA ASN A 98 -16.59 -4.70 31.23
C ASN A 98 -18.06 -5.01 30.86
N GLY A 99 -18.70 -5.86 31.67
CA GLY A 99 -20.15 -6.12 31.69
C GLY A 99 -20.82 -5.36 32.83
#